data_AF-A0A820MQ04-F1
#
_entry.id   AF-A0A820MQ04-F1
#
_cell.length_a   1.000
_cell.length_b   1.000
_cell.length_c   1.000
_cell.angle_alpha   90.00
_cell.angle_beta   90.00
_cell.angle_gamma   90.00
#
_symmetry.space_group_name_H-M   'P 1'
#
loop_
_entity.id
_entity.type
_entity.pdbx_description
1 polymer ?
#
loop_
_entity_poly.entity_id
_entity_poly.type
_entity_poly.pdbx_seq_one_letter_code
_entity_poly.pdbx_strand_id
1 'polypeptide(L)'
;SETDETECEYWQCNNTYTRCDGFWNCFNGADEVDCYSSSLSFNCPYQYYHICVSPHTHQFMCLPLGKAHDDNIDCIGGTDEPKLCRSNDYRSSDKNFRCINDTDKLCIKPEDLCYQSHCQDRTDIQFCDNPRDIPIHSTICDE
;
A
#
# COMPACT_ATOMS: atom_id res chain seq x y z
N SER A 1 -21.41 3.60 32.86
CA SER A 1 -21.53 3.11 31.48
C SER A 1 -20.22 3.43 30.80
N GLU A 2 -19.33 2.44 30.69
CA GLU A 2 -18.24 2.49 29.72
C GLU A 2 -18.84 2.21 28.35
N THR A 3 -18.50 3.05 27.38
CA THR A 3 -18.60 2.71 25.96
C THR A 3 -17.43 1.79 25.64
N ASP A 4 -17.60 0.86 24.69
CA ASP A 4 -16.54 -0.04 24.18
C ASP A 4 -15.30 0.69 23.63
N GLU A 5 -15.39 2.00 23.46
CA GLU A 5 -14.36 2.95 23.06
C GLU A 5 -13.28 3.29 24.12
N THR A 6 -13.31 2.71 25.34
CA THR A 6 -12.30 3.04 26.39
C THR A 6 -11.05 2.17 26.38
N GLU A 7 -11.03 1.09 25.59
CA GLU A 7 -9.97 0.07 25.56
C GLU A 7 -9.31 -0.08 24.17
N CYS A 8 -9.04 1.03 23.49
CA CYS A 8 -8.45 1.06 22.14
C CYS A 8 -7.14 0.24 22.03
N GLU A 9 -6.36 0.12 23.11
CA GLU A 9 -5.09 -0.63 23.12
C GLU A 9 -5.27 -2.15 22.89
N TYR A 10 -6.49 -2.67 23.09
CA TYR A 10 -6.81 -4.10 22.92
C TYR A 10 -7.54 -4.40 21.62
N TRP A 11 -7.81 -3.38 20.79
CA TRP A 11 -8.53 -3.58 19.55
C TRP A 11 -7.66 -4.30 18.54
N GLN A 12 -8.25 -5.30 17.87
CA GLN A 12 -7.57 -6.00 16.79
C GLN A 12 -7.28 -5.02 15.65
N CYS A 13 -6.11 -5.11 15.04
CA CYS A 13 -5.74 -4.22 13.93
C CYS A 13 -6.68 -4.32 12.74
N ASN A 14 -7.34 -5.47 12.53
CA ASN A 14 -8.40 -5.67 11.54
C ASN A 14 -9.75 -5.71 12.27
N ASN A 15 -10.49 -4.61 12.24
CA ASN A 15 -11.79 -4.43 12.88
C ASN A 15 -12.71 -3.59 11.97
N THR A 16 -13.95 -3.32 12.41
CA THR A 16 -14.95 -2.60 11.61
C THR A 16 -14.50 -1.20 11.16
N TYR A 17 -13.62 -0.54 11.90
CA TYR A 17 -13.14 0.82 11.61
C TYR A 17 -11.88 0.84 10.74
N THR A 18 -11.06 -0.21 10.81
CA THR A 18 -9.78 -0.31 10.08
C THR A 18 -9.85 -1.19 8.84
N ARG A 19 -10.92 -1.97 8.68
CA ARG A 19 -11.09 -2.87 7.54
C ARG A 19 -11.38 -2.08 6.26
N CYS A 20 -10.54 -2.27 5.24
CA CYS A 20 -10.70 -1.70 3.91
C CYS A 20 -10.75 -0.16 3.91
N ASP A 21 -9.99 0.47 4.79
CA ASP A 21 -9.92 1.92 4.94
C ASP A 21 -8.82 2.57 4.07
N GLY A 22 -8.04 1.75 3.36
CA GLY A 22 -6.92 2.16 2.52
C GLY A 22 -5.59 2.26 3.26
N PHE A 23 -5.54 1.94 4.56
CA PHE A 23 -4.34 1.99 5.40
C PHE A 23 -4.05 0.61 5.97
N TRP A 24 -2.79 0.16 5.94
CA TRP A 24 -2.42 -1.09 6.63
C TRP A 24 -2.35 -0.86 8.15
N ASN A 25 -3.46 -0.97 8.87
CA ASN A 25 -3.46 -0.92 10.32
C ASN A 25 -2.85 -2.20 10.90
N CYS A 26 -3.00 -3.33 10.21
CA CYS A 26 -2.21 -4.52 10.46
C CYS A 26 -0.85 -4.43 9.78
N PHE A 27 0.21 -4.90 10.43
CA PHE A 27 1.57 -4.88 9.87
C PHE A 27 1.71 -5.66 8.55
N ASN A 28 0.97 -6.75 8.42
CA ASN A 28 0.88 -7.52 7.18
C ASN A 28 -0.25 -7.03 6.27
N GLY A 29 -0.97 -5.96 6.59
CA GLY A 29 -2.09 -5.44 5.78
C GLY A 29 -3.33 -6.32 5.77
N ALA A 30 -3.50 -7.23 6.72
CA ALA A 30 -4.65 -8.15 6.76
C ALA A 30 -6.03 -7.46 6.85
N ASP A 31 -6.07 -6.20 7.26
CA ASP A 31 -7.24 -5.34 7.27
C ASP A 31 -7.65 -4.85 5.87
N GLU A 32 -6.72 -4.84 4.91
CA GLU A 32 -6.91 -4.36 3.53
C GLU A 32 -7.06 -5.49 2.49
N VAL A 33 -7.28 -6.74 2.92
CA VAL A 33 -7.55 -7.88 2.03
C VAL A 33 -9.03 -8.26 1.99
N ASP A 34 -9.45 -8.81 0.84
CA ASP A 34 -10.85 -9.18 0.59
C ASP A 34 -11.82 -7.99 0.70
N CYS A 35 -11.32 -6.83 0.29
CA CYS A 35 -12.10 -5.62 0.10
C CYS A 35 -12.75 -5.66 -1.28
N TYR A 36 -14.06 -5.43 -1.35
CA TYR A 36 -14.78 -5.38 -2.62
C TYR A 36 -14.29 -4.18 -3.46
N SER A 37 -13.25 -4.37 -4.27
CA SER A 37 -12.82 -3.37 -5.26
C SER A 37 -13.45 -3.72 -6.61
N SER A 38 -14.55 -3.05 -6.94
CA SER A 38 -15.16 -3.10 -8.28
C SER A 38 -14.32 -2.40 -9.37
N SER A 39 -13.18 -1.82 -8.98
CA SER A 39 -12.41 -0.87 -9.80
C SER A 39 -11.16 -1.47 -10.46
N LEU A 40 -10.75 -2.68 -10.08
CA LEU A 40 -9.54 -3.32 -10.62
C LEU A 40 -9.89 -4.54 -11.48
N SER A 41 -9.36 -4.56 -12.70
CA SER A 41 -9.46 -5.69 -13.64
C SER A 41 -8.64 -6.91 -13.22
N PHE A 42 -7.77 -6.75 -12.22
CA PHE A 42 -6.90 -7.79 -11.67
C PHE A 42 -7.38 -8.14 -10.26
N ASN A 43 -7.78 -9.40 -10.07
CA ASN A 43 -8.22 -9.91 -8.77
C ASN A 43 -7.36 -11.10 -8.36
N CYS A 44 -6.94 -11.09 -7.10
CA CYS A 44 -6.24 -12.23 -6.54
C CYS A 44 -7.19 -13.39 -6.23
N PRO A 45 -6.71 -14.64 -6.37
CA PRO A 45 -7.48 -15.78 -5.89
C PRO A 45 -7.77 -15.58 -4.40
N TYR A 46 -9.01 -15.90 -4.00
CA TYR A 46 -9.63 -15.71 -2.67
C TYR A 46 -8.67 -15.54 -1.48
N GLN A 47 -8.98 -14.58 -0.60
CA GLN A 47 -8.43 -14.33 0.76
C GLN A 47 -6.90 -14.47 0.95
N TYR A 48 -6.29 -13.62 1.78
CA TYR A 48 -4.86 -13.72 2.14
C TYR A 48 -3.84 -13.41 1.03
N TYR A 49 -4.21 -12.62 0.02
CA TYR A 49 -3.27 -12.11 -0.97
C TYR A 49 -3.39 -10.59 -1.12
N HIS A 50 -2.24 -9.94 -1.28
CA HIS A 50 -2.12 -8.55 -1.66
C HIS A 50 -1.94 -8.41 -3.17
N ILE A 51 -2.50 -7.34 -3.73
CA ILE A 51 -2.13 -6.90 -5.07
C ILE A 51 -0.77 -6.20 -4.96
N CYS A 52 0.16 -6.65 -5.77
CA CYS A 52 1.55 -6.24 -5.76
C CYS A 52 2.01 -6.08 -7.21
N VAL A 53 3.01 -5.24 -7.48
CA VAL A 53 3.66 -5.21 -8.79
C VAL A 53 5.02 -5.89 -8.66
N SER A 54 5.27 -6.91 -9.49
CA SER A 54 6.51 -7.68 -9.42
C SER A 54 7.73 -6.83 -9.81
N PRO A 55 8.83 -6.83 -9.02
CA PRO A 55 10.07 -6.14 -9.37
C PRO A 55 10.80 -6.78 -10.57
N HIS A 56 10.37 -7.95 -11.03
CA HIS A 56 10.99 -8.65 -12.16
C HIS A 56 10.22 -8.48 -13.46
N THR A 57 8.89 -8.58 -13.40
CA THR A 57 8.05 -8.53 -14.61
C THR A 57 7.38 -7.17 -14.80
N HIS A 58 7.38 -6.31 -13.79
CA HIS A 58 6.62 -5.06 -13.74
C HIS A 58 5.11 -5.24 -13.99
N GLN A 59 4.59 -6.43 -13.70
CA GLN A 59 3.18 -6.78 -13.84
C GLN A 59 2.54 -7.00 -12.47
N PHE A 60 1.22 -6.84 -12.40
CA PHE A 60 0.46 -7.20 -11.22
C PHE A 60 0.62 -8.69 -10.89
N MET A 61 0.82 -8.97 -9.60
CA MET A 61 0.89 -10.29 -9.03
C MET A 61 0.14 -10.32 -7.68
N CYS A 62 -0.16 -11.53 -7.23
CA CYS A 62 -0.78 -11.78 -5.94
C CYS A 62 0.28 -12.22 -4.95
N LEU A 63 0.63 -11.33 -4.03
CA LEU A 63 1.60 -11.62 -2.98
C LEU A 63 0.89 -12.29 -1.80
N PRO A 64 1.30 -13.48 -1.36
CA PRO A 64 0.73 -14.08 -0.14
C PRO A 64 0.91 -13.18 1.07
N LEU A 65 -0.10 -13.11 1.94
CA LEU A 65 -0.08 -12.29 3.16
C LEU A 65 1.14 -12.55 4.06
N GLY A 66 1.65 -13.79 4.08
CA GLY A 66 2.84 -14.17 4.87
C GLY A 66 4.17 -13.69 4.29
N LYS A 67 4.16 -13.09 3.10
CA LYS A 67 5.32 -12.42 2.50
C LYS A 67 5.30 -10.91 2.71
N ALA A 68 4.18 -10.36 3.19
CA ALA A 68 4.15 -8.99 3.65
C ALA A 68 4.86 -8.89 5.01
N HIS A 69 5.70 -7.86 5.16
CA HIS A 69 6.46 -7.59 6.37
C HIS A 69 7.45 -8.69 6.77
N ASP A 70 8.00 -9.40 5.79
CA ASP A 70 8.95 -10.49 5.96
C ASP A 70 10.42 -10.05 5.82
N ASP A 71 10.65 -8.73 5.77
CA ASP A 71 11.93 -8.05 5.57
C ASP A 71 12.57 -8.31 4.18
N ASN A 72 11.85 -8.92 3.23
CA ASN A 72 12.24 -9.01 1.82
C ASN A 72 11.35 -8.11 0.97
N ILE A 73 11.93 -7.45 -0.03
CA ILE A 73 11.17 -6.66 -0.99
C ILE A 73 10.68 -7.57 -2.11
N ASP A 74 9.43 -8.00 -2.01
CA ASP A 74 8.74 -8.77 -3.05
C ASP A 74 7.93 -7.88 -3.99
N CYS A 75 7.63 -6.63 -3.62
CA CYS A 75 6.92 -5.66 -4.45
C CYS A 75 7.77 -4.47 -4.91
N ILE A 76 7.49 -3.98 -6.11
CA ILE A 76 7.91 -2.65 -6.54
C ILE A 76 7.48 -1.62 -5.49
N GLY A 77 8.37 -0.69 -5.17
CA GLY A 77 8.12 0.31 -4.15
C GLY A 77 8.33 -0.22 -2.73
N GLY A 78 8.67 -1.49 -2.52
CA GLY A 78 8.72 -2.09 -1.18
C GLY A 78 7.41 -1.91 -0.41
N THR A 79 6.28 -1.89 -1.13
CA THR A 79 4.95 -1.64 -0.58
C THR A 79 4.48 -2.78 0.32
N ASP A 80 5.04 -3.96 0.15
CA ASP A 80 4.89 -5.13 1.02
C ASP A 80 5.65 -5.03 2.34
N GLU A 81 6.59 -4.08 2.44
CA GLU A 81 7.46 -3.88 3.59
C GLU A 81 7.23 -2.49 4.23
N PRO A 82 6.12 -2.29 4.98
CA PRO A 82 5.76 -0.98 5.53
C PRO A 82 6.87 -0.31 6.34
N LYS A 83 7.73 -1.08 7.03
CA LYS A 83 8.88 -0.56 7.79
C LYS A 83 9.83 0.32 6.96
N LEU A 84 9.85 0.18 5.64
CA LEU A 84 10.80 0.86 4.77
C LEU A 84 10.49 2.35 4.58
N CYS A 85 9.23 2.68 4.36
CA CYS A 85 8.80 4.05 4.06
C CYS A 85 7.67 4.56 4.96
N ARG A 86 6.92 3.67 5.61
CA ARG A 86 5.88 4.06 6.54
C ARG A 86 6.49 4.33 7.91
N SER A 87 6.17 5.50 8.46
CA SER A 87 6.47 5.84 9.85
C SER A 87 5.34 5.33 10.75
N ASN A 88 5.66 4.94 11.99
CA ASN A 88 4.65 4.73 13.04
C ASN A 88 4.01 6.06 13.50
N ASP A 89 4.57 7.20 13.08
CA ASP A 89 4.00 8.51 13.36
C ASP A 89 2.88 8.82 12.36
N TYR A 90 1.64 8.76 12.86
CA TYR A 90 0.38 9.01 12.13
C TYR A 90 0.38 10.32 11.33
N ARG A 91 1.28 11.27 11.66
CA ARG A 91 1.39 12.58 11.00
C ARG A 91 2.43 12.68 9.89
N SER A 92 3.24 11.64 9.64
CA SER A 92 4.57 11.84 9.04
C SER A 92 4.90 11.02 7.78
N SER A 93 4.05 10.12 7.28
CA SER A 93 4.40 9.48 6.01
C SER A 93 3.22 9.08 5.14
N ASP A 94 2.74 10.04 4.34
CA ASP A 94 2.01 9.77 3.09
C ASP A 94 2.89 9.07 2.04
N LYS A 95 4.17 8.84 2.37
CA LYS A 95 5.16 8.22 1.49
C LYS A 95 5.24 6.73 1.80
N ASN A 96 4.64 5.92 0.95
CA ASN A 96 4.64 4.46 1.10
C ASN A 96 5.39 3.74 -0.05
N PHE A 97 5.95 4.48 -1.00
CA PHE A 97 6.68 3.91 -2.13
C PHE A 97 8.17 4.20 -2.03
N ARG A 98 9.00 3.15 -2.05
CA ARG A 98 10.45 3.20 -1.99
C ARG A 98 11.10 2.99 -3.36
N CYS A 99 12.00 3.87 -3.75
CA CYS A 99 12.88 3.63 -4.88
C CYS A 99 13.86 2.47 -4.55
N ILE A 100 13.85 1.41 -5.37
CA ILE A 100 14.52 0.14 -5.05
C ILE A 100 16.03 0.24 -5.23
N ASN A 101 16.48 0.79 -6.37
CA ASN A 101 17.92 0.91 -6.70
C ASN A 101 18.45 2.34 -6.57
N ASP A 102 17.82 3.15 -5.72
CA ASP A 102 18.31 4.50 -5.43
C ASP A 102 19.33 4.46 -4.28
N THR A 103 20.42 5.21 -4.44
CA THR A 103 21.48 5.34 -3.43
C THR A 103 20.91 5.93 -2.13
N ASP A 104 19.98 6.88 -2.26
CA ASP A 104 19.37 7.59 -1.14
C ASP A 104 18.15 6.86 -0.56
N LYS A 105 17.74 5.73 -1.17
CA LYS A 105 16.57 4.93 -0.74
C LYS A 105 15.32 5.79 -0.54
N LEU A 106 15.09 6.71 -1.47
CA LEU A 106 14.04 7.72 -1.39
C LEU A 106 12.65 7.09 -1.25
N CYS A 107 11.86 7.63 -0.32
CA CYS A 107 10.43 7.37 -0.21
C CYS A 107 9.64 8.51 -0.87
N ILE A 108 8.71 8.15 -1.74
CA ILE A 108 7.82 9.05 -2.48
C ILE A 108 6.36 8.74 -2.18
N LYS A 109 5.49 9.70 -2.48
CA LYS A 109 4.05 9.58 -2.28
C LYS A 109 3.39 8.84 -3.45
N PRO A 110 2.25 8.15 -3.25
CA PRO A 110 1.46 7.60 -4.34
C PRO A 110 1.10 8.62 -5.43
N GLU A 111 0.80 9.86 -5.03
CA GLU A 111 0.43 10.97 -5.95
C GLU A 111 1.56 11.40 -6.90
N ASP A 112 2.81 11.06 -6.57
CA ASP A 112 3.98 11.34 -7.40
C ASP A 112 4.22 10.27 -8.49
N LEU A 113 3.61 9.10 -8.36
CA LEU A 113 3.78 7.98 -9.29
C LEU A 113 3.21 8.31 -10.68
N CYS A 114 3.82 7.76 -11.74
CA CYS A 114 3.38 7.92 -13.12
C CYS A 114 3.33 9.37 -13.69
N TYR A 115 3.72 10.41 -12.93
CA TYR A 115 3.73 11.79 -13.41
C TYR A 115 5.09 12.18 -14.02
N GLN A 116 6.12 12.18 -13.19
CA GLN A 116 7.52 12.33 -13.58
C GLN A 116 8.31 11.32 -12.75
N SER A 117 9.48 10.91 -13.24
CA SER A 117 10.30 10.00 -12.46
C SER A 117 11.12 10.74 -11.41
N HIS A 118 10.93 10.37 -10.15
CA HIS A 118 11.69 10.74 -8.97
C HIS A 118 12.72 9.66 -8.58
N CYS A 119 12.49 8.40 -8.95
CA CYS A 119 13.47 7.33 -8.73
C CYS A 119 14.57 7.32 -9.79
N GLN A 120 15.84 7.15 -9.38
CA GLN A 120 16.97 7.04 -10.32
C GLN A 120 16.80 5.89 -11.34
N ASP A 121 16.23 4.77 -10.90
CA ASP A 121 15.98 3.59 -11.71
C ASP A 121 14.63 3.65 -12.48
N ARG A 122 13.89 4.75 -12.32
CA ARG A 122 12.59 5.00 -12.95
C ARG A 122 11.50 3.99 -12.60
N THR A 123 11.64 3.24 -11.51
CA THR A 123 10.67 2.20 -11.13
C THR A 123 9.27 2.77 -10.88
N ASP A 124 9.20 4.02 -10.40
CA ASP A 124 7.99 4.80 -10.12
C ASP A 124 7.10 5.13 -11.33
N ILE A 125 7.59 4.88 -12.55
CA ILE A 125 6.83 5.13 -13.79
C ILE A 125 6.74 3.91 -14.73
N GLN A 126 7.38 2.78 -14.39
CA GLN A 126 7.52 1.63 -15.30
C GLN A 126 6.27 0.77 -15.42
N PHE A 127 5.40 0.78 -14.40
CA PHE A 127 4.17 0.00 -14.33
C PHE A 127 2.93 0.80 -14.80
N CYS A 128 3.15 1.97 -15.39
CA CYS A 128 2.10 2.87 -15.86
C CYS A 128 1.78 2.55 -17.32
N ASP A 129 0.69 1.81 -17.59
CA ASP A 129 0.29 1.46 -18.96
C ASP A 129 -0.22 2.69 -19.76
N ASN A 130 -0.60 3.79 -19.09
CA ASN A 130 -0.91 5.08 -19.70
C ASN A 130 -0.95 6.21 -18.63
N PRO A 131 -0.28 7.36 -18.79
CA PRO A 131 -0.29 8.46 -17.81
C PRO A 131 -1.65 9.19 -17.66
N ARG A 132 -2.71 8.70 -18.31
CA ARG A 132 -4.07 9.26 -18.24
C ARG A 132 -5.08 8.39 -17.46
N ASP A 133 -4.67 7.23 -16.98
CA ASP A 133 -5.57 6.26 -16.33
C ASP A 133 -5.47 6.24 -14.79
N ILE A 134 -4.87 7.27 -14.16
CA ILE A 134 -4.95 7.41 -12.70
C ILE A 134 -6.36 7.90 -12.35
N PRO A 135 -7.15 7.15 -11.57
CA PRO A 135 -8.40 7.67 -11.02
C PRO A 135 -8.02 8.84 -10.12
N ILE A 136 -8.52 10.03 -10.46
CA ILE A 136 -8.55 11.15 -9.54
C ILE A 136 -9.43 10.66 -8.38
N HIS A 137 -8.81 10.21 -7.28
CA HIS A 137 -9.54 10.02 -6.03
C HIS A 137 -9.96 11.44 -5.61
N SER A 138 -11.17 11.82 -6.00
CA SER A 138 -11.85 12.93 -5.34
C SER A 138 -11.94 12.54 -3.88
N THR A 139 -11.25 13.29 -3.03
CA THR A 139 -11.49 13.32 -1.60
C THR A 139 -12.97 13.58 -1.37
N ILE A 140 -13.71 12.51 -1.07
CA ILE A 140 -15.01 12.61 -0.41
C ILE A 140 -14.66 12.52 1.07
N CYS A 141 -14.27 13.66 1.65
CA CYS A 141 -14.26 13.98 3.09
C CYS A 141 -13.61 15.36 3.27
N ASP A 142 -14.25 16.40 2.74
CA ASP A 142 -14.18 17.75 3.33
C ASP A 142 -15.62 18.07 3.75
N GLU A 143 -15.90 17.97 5.05
CA GLU A 143 -17.04 18.65 5.69
C GLU A 143 -16.60 20.05 6.17
#